data_AF-A0A5R9PZR4-F1
#
_entry.id   AF-A0A5R9PZR4-F1
#
_cell.length_a   1.000
_cell.length_b   1.000
_cell.length_c   1.000
_cell.angle_alpha   90.00
_cell.angle_beta   90.00
_cell.angle_gamma   90.00
#
_symmetry.space_group_name_H-M   'P 1'
#
loop_
_entity.id
_entity.type
_entity.pdbx_description
1 polymer ?
#
loop_
_entity_poly.entity_id
_entity_poly.type
_entity_poly.pdbx_seq_one_letter_code
_entity_poly.pdbx_strand_id
1 'polypeptide(L)'
;MQYQYSQEQPSVSDFVVYPDTNEACNTRTPVQPVYISDSELALIKSARKRLYLANPKQLYAFRHTPISLFSTFIYFCLFVCSVAVLLYLEIAFETEYVVGIGEVSTTTPFYHLYLLTLACLLFYKVKQLLAEVRKHNAIRYGLAMLANSFMFAFINIIKFSLLMLVFVLLWAFLFDKSFEDVLFQILEGPNADEIEALTHIVTLFIYGYSFRFCSKRYEE
;
A
#
# COMPACT_ATOMS: atom_id res chain seq x y z
N MET A 1 26.04 46.34 50.29
CA MET A 1 25.27 45.09 50.11
C MET A 1 24.12 45.44 49.15
N GLN A 2 24.19 45.20 47.83
CA GLN A 2 23.92 43.91 47.14
C GLN A 2 22.81 43.14 47.87
N TYR A 3 21.63 42.93 47.28
CA TYR A 3 21.42 42.09 46.09
C TYR A 3 20.40 42.62 45.06
N GLN A 4 20.73 42.34 43.80
CA GLN A 4 19.89 42.31 42.60
C GLN A 4 19.05 41.03 42.59
N TYR A 5 17.81 41.10 42.08
CA TYR A 5 17.19 39.98 41.35
C TYR A 5 16.45 40.51 40.14
N SER A 6 17.01 40.21 38.96
CA SER A 6 16.30 40.17 37.68
C SER A 6 15.22 39.09 37.75
N GLN A 7 14.07 39.34 37.12
CA GLN A 7 13.35 38.25 36.46
C GLN A 7 12.98 38.66 35.04
N GLU A 8 13.42 37.79 34.14
CA GLU A 8 13.36 37.82 32.69
C GLU A 8 11.92 37.73 32.18
N GLN A 9 11.65 38.46 31.09
CA GLN A 9 10.54 38.15 30.20
C GLN A 9 10.84 36.83 29.48
N PRO A 10 9.90 35.86 29.43
CA PRO A 10 9.95 34.84 28.40
C PRO A 10 9.32 35.37 27.12
N SER A 11 10.17 35.52 26.11
CA SER A 11 9.79 35.65 24.70
C SER A 11 9.31 34.29 24.19
N VAL A 12 8.00 34.10 24.05
CA VAL A 12 7.42 32.94 23.36
C VAL A 12 6.66 33.46 22.16
N SER A 13 7.20 33.17 20.97
CA SER A 13 6.55 33.42 19.70
C SER A 13 5.46 32.38 19.50
N ASP A 14 4.24 32.72 19.93
CA ASP A 14 3.04 31.92 19.77
C ASP A 14 2.72 31.71 18.28
N PHE A 15 2.69 30.44 17.84
CA PHE A 15 2.24 30.09 16.51
C PHE A 15 0.81 29.53 16.56
N VAL A 16 -0.16 30.42 16.36
CA VAL A 16 -1.58 30.08 16.24
C VAL A 16 -1.86 29.58 14.82
N VAL A 17 -2.33 28.34 14.69
CA VAL A 17 -2.81 27.79 13.40
C VAL A 17 -4.30 28.03 13.30
N TYR A 18 -4.72 28.87 12.35
CA TYR A 18 -6.14 29.07 12.03
C TYR A 18 -6.61 28.00 11.04
N PRO A 19 -7.77 27.36 11.26
CA PRO A 19 -8.34 26.42 10.31
C PRO A 19 -8.88 27.15 9.07
N ASP A 20 -8.63 26.60 7.87
CA ASP A 20 -9.18 27.09 6.60
C ASP A 20 -10.71 27.06 6.63
N THR A 21 -11.33 28.22 6.37
CA THR A 21 -12.78 28.42 6.44
C THR A 21 -13.34 28.70 5.05
N ASN A 22 -13.80 27.66 4.36
CA ASN A 22 -14.69 27.79 3.20
C ASN A 22 -16.08 27.23 3.56
N GLU A 23 -16.93 28.13 4.08
CA GLU A 23 -18.41 28.25 4.04
C GLU A 23 -19.32 26.99 4.08
N ALA A 24 -20.49 26.94 4.73
CA ALA A 24 -21.21 27.78 5.67
C ALA A 24 -22.51 27.01 6.07
N CYS A 25 -22.77 26.76 7.36
CA CYS A 25 -24.13 26.71 7.93
C CYS A 25 -24.07 26.68 9.47
N ASN A 26 -24.24 27.86 10.07
CA ASN A 26 -24.84 28.15 11.37
C ASN A 26 -24.84 27.07 12.47
N THR A 27 -23.73 27.00 13.20
CA THR A 27 -23.71 27.03 14.68
C THR A 27 -22.29 27.43 15.08
N ARG A 28 -22.10 28.70 15.43
CA ARG A 28 -20.80 29.21 15.89
C ARG A 28 -20.57 28.74 17.33
N THR A 29 -20.18 27.49 17.52
CA THR A 29 -19.26 27.19 18.61
C THR A 29 -17.91 27.80 18.23
N PRO A 30 -17.31 28.67 19.06
CA PRO A 30 -15.95 29.12 18.79
C PRO A 30 -15.07 27.87 18.76
N VAL A 31 -14.44 27.59 17.61
CA VAL A 31 -13.43 26.54 17.49
C VAL A 31 -12.35 26.92 18.49
N GLN A 32 -12.33 26.24 19.64
CA GLN A 32 -11.32 26.52 20.64
C GLN A 32 -9.97 26.19 20.02
N PRO A 33 -8.98 27.09 20.12
CA PRO A 33 -7.63 26.78 19.69
C PRO A 33 -7.19 25.54 20.48
N VAL A 34 -6.98 24.44 19.77
CA VAL A 34 -6.45 23.23 20.37
C VAL A 34 -5.01 23.54 20.74
N TYR A 35 -4.74 23.65 22.03
CA TYR A 35 -3.39 23.85 22.53
C TYR A 35 -2.60 22.56 22.32
N ILE A 36 -1.68 22.59 21.36
CA ILE A 36 -0.75 21.50 21.08
C ILE A 36 0.48 21.76 21.94
N SER A 37 0.80 20.83 22.84
CA SER A 37 2.01 20.94 23.66
C SER A 37 3.27 20.90 22.78
N ASP A 38 4.38 21.53 23.21
CA ASP A 38 5.65 21.49 22.47
C ASP A 38 6.14 20.05 22.21
N SER A 39 5.86 19.14 23.15
CA SER A 39 6.10 17.71 22.99
C SER A 39 5.28 17.08 21.85
N GLU A 40 4.00 17.43 21.74
CA GLU A 40 3.15 16.96 20.63
C GLU A 40 3.59 17.55 19.29
N LEU A 41 3.99 18.83 19.28
CA LEU A 41 4.52 19.47 18.09
C LEU A 41 5.81 18.78 17.62
N ALA A 42 6.70 18.41 18.53
CA ALA A 42 7.92 17.65 18.24
C ALA A 42 7.60 16.24 17.69
N LEU A 43 6.59 15.56 18.25
CA LEU A 43 6.11 14.28 17.75
C LEU A 43 5.54 14.40 16.32
N ILE A 44 4.74 15.43 16.03
CA ILE A 44 4.20 15.66 14.69
C ILE A 44 5.31 15.98 13.69
N LYS A 45 6.28 16.83 14.07
CA LYS A 45 7.43 17.18 13.22
C LYS A 45 8.30 15.96 12.92
N SER A 46 8.55 15.11 13.91
CA SER A 46 9.32 13.87 13.72
C SER A 46 8.57 12.86 12.84
N ALA A 47 7.25 12.72 13.03
CA ALA A 47 6.40 11.89 12.19
C ALA A 47 6.46 12.34 10.71
N ARG A 48 6.29 13.64 10.43
CA ARG A 48 6.35 14.19 9.06
C ARG A 48 7.67 13.91 8.32
N LYS A 49 8.78 13.81 9.04
CA LYS A 49 10.11 13.53 8.45
C LYS A 49 10.37 12.04 8.24
N ARG A 50 9.52 11.16 8.75
CA ARG A 50 9.71 9.71 8.67
C ARG A 50 9.41 9.20 7.26
N LEU A 51 10.23 8.26 6.81
CA LEU A 51 9.95 7.49 5.59
C LEU A 51 8.86 6.46 5.90
N TYR A 52 7.73 6.54 5.21
CA TYR A 52 6.62 5.61 5.34
C TYR A 52 6.76 4.52 4.28
N LEU A 53 7.08 3.30 4.71
CA LEU A 53 7.21 2.14 3.83
C LEU A 53 6.00 1.23 3.99
N ALA A 54 5.47 0.73 2.87
CA ALA A 54 4.28 -0.12 2.81
C ALA A 54 3.09 0.39 3.65
N ASN A 55 2.93 1.70 3.79
CA ASN A 55 1.84 2.31 4.54
C ASN A 55 1.22 3.47 3.75
N PRO A 56 0.42 3.17 2.71
CA PRO A 56 -0.21 4.19 1.89
C PRO A 56 -1.17 5.09 2.70
N LYS A 57 -1.74 4.60 3.81
CA LYS A 57 -2.63 5.39 4.68
C LYS A 57 -1.88 6.56 5.34
N GLN A 58 -0.73 6.28 5.95
CA GLN A 58 0.06 7.30 6.63
C GLN A 58 0.68 8.27 5.63
N LEU A 59 1.14 7.78 4.47
CA LEU A 59 1.65 8.64 3.41
C LEU A 59 0.57 9.60 2.89
N TYR A 60 -0.68 9.14 2.73
CA TYR A 60 -1.81 10.00 2.37
C TYR A 60 -2.15 11.05 3.45
N ALA A 61 -2.03 10.69 4.73
CA ALA A 61 -2.26 11.63 5.83
C ALA A 61 -1.26 12.81 5.84
N PHE A 62 -0.02 12.57 5.41
CA PHE A 62 1.04 13.57 5.32
C PHE A 62 1.32 14.06 3.89
N ARG A 63 0.34 13.96 2.98
CA ARG A 63 0.47 14.33 1.56
C ARG A 63 1.03 15.74 1.31
N HIS A 64 0.70 16.68 2.20
CA HIS A 64 1.13 18.08 2.14
C HIS A 64 2.61 18.31 2.50
N THR A 65 3.30 17.27 3.00
CA THR A 65 4.72 17.39 3.37
C THR A 65 5.60 17.18 2.14
N PRO A 66 6.54 18.08 1.83
CA PRO A 66 7.42 17.91 0.68
C PRO A 66 8.32 16.68 0.89
N ILE A 67 8.29 15.78 -0.09
CA ILE A 67 9.15 14.60 -0.08
C ILE A 67 10.55 14.99 -0.56
N SER A 68 11.55 14.64 0.25
CA SER A 68 12.96 14.88 -0.08
C SER A 68 13.39 14.10 -1.33
N LEU A 69 14.42 14.59 -2.04
CA LEU A 69 14.96 13.89 -3.22
C LEU A 69 15.50 12.50 -2.86
N PHE A 70 16.20 12.39 -1.73
CA PHE A 70 16.72 11.11 -1.24
C PHE A 70 15.61 10.11 -0.94
N SER A 71 14.53 10.56 -0.28
CA SER A 71 13.35 9.72 -0.04
C SER A 71 12.68 9.30 -1.35
N THR A 72 12.62 10.21 -2.33
CA THR A 72 12.05 9.91 -3.66
C THR A 72 12.86 8.83 -4.38
N PHE A 73 14.20 8.89 -4.30
CA PHE A 73 15.08 7.86 -4.84
C PHE A 73 14.84 6.49 -4.19
N ILE A 74 14.70 6.44 -2.86
CA ILE A 74 14.37 5.20 -2.14
C ILE A 74 13.02 4.63 -2.62
N TYR A 75 11.99 5.47 -2.72
CA TYR A 75 10.68 5.03 -3.23
C TYR A 75 10.75 4.54 -4.67
N PHE A 76 11.58 5.15 -5.51
CA PHE A 76 11.80 4.68 -6.87
C PHE A 76 12.40 3.27 -6.89
N CYS A 77 13.48 3.04 -6.14
CA CYS A 77 14.09 1.71 -6.03
C CYS A 77 13.08 0.67 -5.52
N LEU A 78 12.32 1.02 -4.47
CA LEU A 78 11.31 0.14 -3.90
C LEU A 78 10.16 -0.14 -4.88
N PHE A 79 9.73 0.86 -5.64
CA PHE A 79 8.74 0.69 -6.69
C PHE A 79 9.23 -0.31 -7.73
N VAL A 80 10.43 -0.11 -8.29
CA VAL A 80 11.01 -1.01 -9.29
C VAL A 80 11.15 -2.43 -8.75
N CYS A 81 11.69 -2.59 -7.54
CA CYS A 81 11.82 -3.92 -6.91
C CYS A 81 10.46 -4.58 -6.70
N SER A 82 9.47 -3.85 -6.17
CA SER A 82 8.13 -4.40 -5.91
C SER A 82 7.41 -4.80 -7.19
N VAL A 83 7.51 -4.00 -8.25
CA VAL A 83 6.92 -4.34 -9.55
C VAL A 83 7.64 -5.53 -10.16
N ALA A 84 8.97 -5.58 -10.14
CA ALA A 84 9.73 -6.70 -10.69
C ALA A 84 9.37 -8.04 -10.01
N VAL A 85 9.28 -8.05 -8.68
CA VAL A 85 8.90 -9.25 -7.93
C VAL A 85 7.46 -9.66 -8.22
N LEU A 86 6.52 -8.70 -8.27
CA LEU A 86 5.13 -9.02 -8.59
C LEU A 86 4.97 -9.51 -10.03
N LEU A 87 5.68 -8.94 -11.00
CA LEU A 87 5.67 -9.46 -12.37
C LEU A 87 6.25 -10.87 -12.43
N TYR A 88 7.30 -11.16 -11.67
CA TYR A 88 7.87 -12.51 -11.60
C TYR A 88 6.89 -13.52 -10.99
N LEU A 89 6.19 -13.15 -9.91
CA LEU A 89 5.21 -14.01 -9.25
C LEU A 89 3.94 -14.21 -10.08
N GLU A 90 3.49 -13.17 -10.78
CA GLU A 90 2.20 -13.17 -11.46
C GLU A 90 2.28 -13.57 -12.93
N ILE A 91 3.45 -13.50 -13.59
CA ILE A 91 3.63 -13.78 -15.03
C ILE A 91 4.64 -14.93 -15.22
N ALA A 92 4.46 -16.02 -14.47
CA ALA A 92 5.19 -17.25 -14.74
C ALA A 92 4.57 -17.92 -15.98
N PHE A 93 5.34 -17.97 -17.08
CA PHE A 93 4.95 -18.75 -18.25
C PHE A 93 5.25 -20.22 -17.95
N GLU A 94 4.21 -20.98 -17.63
CA GLU A 94 4.31 -22.43 -17.58
C GLU A 94 4.02 -23.00 -18.98
N THR A 95 5.06 -23.61 -19.56
CA THR A 95 4.97 -24.37 -20.80
C THR A 95 5.37 -25.81 -20.51
N GLU A 96 4.53 -26.74 -20.94
CA GLU A 96 4.81 -28.16 -20.88
C GLU A 96 5.17 -28.65 -22.29
N TYR A 97 6.23 -29.44 -22.39
CA TYR A 97 6.62 -30.04 -23.67
C TYR A 97 5.91 -31.39 -23.86
N VAL A 98 5.01 -31.46 -24.82
CA VAL A 98 4.28 -32.69 -25.16
C VAL A 98 4.90 -33.33 -26.40
N VAL A 99 5.39 -34.57 -26.27
CA VAL A 99 6.04 -35.30 -27.37
C VAL A 99 5.09 -35.44 -28.56
N GLY A 100 5.52 -34.94 -29.72
CA GLY A 100 4.75 -35.00 -30.98
C GLY A 100 3.85 -33.79 -31.26
N ILE A 101 3.63 -32.92 -30.27
CA ILE A 101 2.84 -31.68 -30.39
C ILE A 101 3.74 -30.45 -30.25
N GLY A 102 4.78 -30.52 -29.41
CA GLY A 102 5.69 -29.42 -29.11
C GLY A 102 5.39 -28.78 -27.75
N GLU A 103 5.80 -27.54 -27.56
CA GLU A 103 5.50 -26.78 -26.35
C GLU A 103 4.03 -26.35 -26.34
N VAL A 104 3.31 -26.74 -25.28
CA VAL A 104 1.92 -26.40 -25.04
C VAL A 104 1.86 -25.55 -23.77
N SER A 105 1.09 -24.48 -23.80
CA SER A 105 0.90 -23.63 -22.63
C SER A 105 -0.07 -24.31 -21.66
N THR A 106 0.33 -24.43 -20.39
CA THR A 106 -0.52 -24.98 -19.32
C THR A 106 -1.42 -23.92 -18.69
N THR A 107 -1.33 -22.65 -19.11
CA THR A 107 -2.13 -21.58 -18.54
C THR A 107 -3.61 -21.72 -18.89
N THR A 108 -4.45 -21.68 -17.86
CA THR A 108 -5.90 -21.77 -18.01
C THR A 108 -6.48 -20.47 -18.61
N PRO A 109 -7.60 -20.53 -19.35
CA PRO A 109 -8.30 -19.32 -19.79
C PRO A 109 -8.73 -18.42 -18.61
N PHE A 110 -8.99 -19.01 -17.45
CA PHE A 110 -9.32 -18.29 -16.23
C PHE A 110 -8.14 -17.42 -15.76
N TYR A 111 -6.93 -17.96 -15.79
CA TYR A 111 -5.71 -17.21 -15.47
C TYR A 111 -5.52 -16.00 -16.40
N HIS A 112 -5.78 -16.12 -17.71
CA HIS A 112 -5.74 -14.98 -18.62
C HIS A 112 -6.79 -13.90 -18.28
N LEU A 113 -8.00 -14.31 -17.91
CA LEU A 113 -9.05 -13.38 -17.49
C LEU A 113 -8.68 -12.67 -16.17
N TYR A 114 -8.04 -13.40 -15.24
CA TYR A 114 -7.47 -12.83 -14.02
C TYR A 114 -6.41 -11.77 -14.34
N LEU A 115 -5.41 -12.09 -15.16
CA LEU A 115 -4.35 -11.15 -15.54
C LEU A 115 -4.91 -9.90 -16.23
N LEU A 116 -5.87 -10.06 -17.13
CA LEU A 116 -6.55 -8.94 -17.78
C LEU A 116 -7.27 -8.06 -16.75
N THR A 117 -8.00 -8.68 -15.81
CA THR A 117 -8.73 -7.97 -14.76
C THR A 117 -7.77 -7.20 -13.84
N LEU A 118 -6.67 -7.84 -13.45
CA LEU A 118 -5.61 -7.23 -12.65
C LEU A 118 -4.99 -6.03 -13.38
N ALA A 119 -4.64 -6.19 -14.65
CA ALA A 119 -4.09 -5.12 -15.49
C ALA A 119 -5.05 -3.94 -15.61
N CYS A 120 -6.34 -4.20 -15.89
CA CYS A 120 -7.38 -3.16 -15.94
C CYS A 120 -7.53 -2.43 -14.60
N LEU A 121 -7.54 -3.16 -13.48
CA LEU A 121 -7.64 -2.60 -12.13
C LEU A 121 -6.45 -1.68 -11.84
N LEU A 122 -5.23 -2.16 -12.07
CA LEU A 122 -4.00 -1.39 -11.84
C LEU A 122 -3.96 -0.16 -12.74
N PHE A 123 -4.24 -0.31 -14.03
CA PHE A 123 -4.28 0.81 -14.97
C PHE A 123 -5.28 1.89 -14.52
N TYR A 124 -6.49 1.49 -14.13
CA TYR A 124 -7.49 2.42 -13.63
C TYR A 124 -7.01 3.17 -12.37
N LYS A 125 -6.44 2.47 -11.39
CA LYS A 125 -5.93 3.08 -10.15
C LYS A 125 -4.75 4.02 -10.38
N VAL A 126 -3.81 3.64 -11.25
CA VAL A 126 -2.67 4.48 -11.62
C VAL A 126 -3.13 5.72 -12.38
N LYS A 127 -4.06 5.57 -13.34
CA LYS A 127 -4.64 6.69 -14.08
C LYS A 127 -5.32 7.69 -13.15
N GLN A 128 -6.08 7.22 -12.17
CA GLN A 128 -6.71 8.08 -11.16
C GLN A 128 -5.67 8.86 -10.34
N LEU A 129 -4.64 8.19 -9.84
CA LEU A 129 -3.56 8.84 -9.08
C LEU A 129 -2.85 9.89 -9.93
N LEU A 130 -2.53 9.57 -11.18
CA LEU A 130 -1.81 10.48 -12.07
C LEU A 130 -2.63 11.73 -12.39
N ALA A 131 -3.96 11.59 -12.54
CA ALA A 131 -4.86 12.72 -12.74
C ALA A 131 -4.83 13.68 -11.54
N GLU A 132 -4.86 13.17 -10.31
CA GLU A 132 -4.83 13.99 -9.10
C GLU A 132 -3.45 14.63 -8.84
N VAL A 133 -2.38 13.87 -9.07
CA VAL A 133 -1.00 14.33 -8.91
C VAL A 133 -0.67 15.45 -9.90
N ARG A 134 -1.20 15.38 -11.13
CA ARG A 134 -0.97 16.39 -12.16
C ARG A 134 -1.68 17.72 -11.84
N LYS A 135 -2.86 17.67 -11.21
CA LYS A 135 -3.58 18.87 -10.78
C LYS A 135 -2.79 19.69 -9.76
N HIS A 136 -2.11 19.03 -8.82
CA HIS A 136 -1.42 19.67 -7.70
C HIS A 136 0.11 19.73 -7.87
N ASN A 137 0.63 19.40 -9.06
CA ASN A 137 2.07 19.32 -9.38
C ASN A 137 2.90 18.51 -8.36
N ALA A 138 2.33 17.44 -7.80
CA ALA A 138 2.89 16.68 -6.70
C ALA A 138 3.53 15.36 -7.15
N ILE A 139 4.33 15.38 -8.23
CA ILE A 139 4.84 14.16 -8.91
C ILE A 139 5.58 13.23 -7.94
N ARG A 140 6.39 13.79 -7.04
CA ARG A 140 7.15 13.01 -6.03
C ARG A 140 6.23 12.26 -5.07
N TYR A 141 5.11 12.88 -4.68
CA TYR A 141 4.08 12.24 -3.89
C TYR A 141 3.43 11.09 -4.66
N GLY A 142 3.09 11.29 -5.93
CA GLY A 142 2.55 10.25 -6.79
C GLY A 142 3.43 9.00 -6.85
N LEU A 143 4.75 9.18 -7.06
CA LEU A 143 5.69 8.06 -7.07
C LEU A 143 5.78 7.36 -5.70
N ALA A 144 5.90 8.13 -4.62
CA ALA A 144 5.95 7.57 -3.26
C ALA A 144 4.69 6.78 -2.91
N MET A 145 3.54 7.26 -3.38
CA MET A 145 2.23 6.64 -3.18
C MET A 145 2.10 5.34 -3.96
N LEU A 146 2.57 5.33 -5.19
CA LEU A 146 2.60 4.14 -6.04
C LEU A 146 3.53 3.07 -5.45
N ALA A 147 4.74 3.46 -5.07
CA ALA A 147 5.71 2.58 -4.41
C ALA A 147 5.11 1.93 -3.15
N ASN A 148 4.50 2.74 -2.28
CA ASN A 148 3.87 2.25 -1.06
C ASN A 148 2.71 1.30 -1.32
N SER A 149 1.91 1.56 -2.35
CA SER A 149 0.75 0.72 -2.68
C SER A 149 1.19 -0.65 -3.21
N PHE A 150 2.21 -0.70 -4.08
CA PHE A 150 2.78 -1.96 -4.54
C PHE A 150 3.48 -2.74 -3.42
N MET A 151 4.29 -2.08 -2.57
CA MET A 151 4.88 -2.74 -1.41
C MET A 151 3.82 -3.28 -0.45
N PHE A 152 2.74 -2.52 -0.22
CA PHE A 152 1.67 -2.96 0.66
C PHE A 152 0.91 -4.16 0.06
N ALA A 153 0.68 -4.18 -1.25
CA ALA A 153 0.14 -5.35 -1.95
C ALA A 153 1.05 -6.56 -1.79
N PHE A 154 2.35 -6.40 -2.06
CA PHE A 154 3.36 -7.46 -1.91
C PHE A 154 3.39 -8.05 -0.48
N ILE A 155 3.40 -7.21 0.56
CA ILE A 155 3.37 -7.69 1.95
C ILE A 155 2.08 -8.46 2.24
N ASN A 156 0.93 -8.02 1.72
CA ASN A 156 -0.33 -8.72 1.94
C ASN A 156 -0.40 -10.04 1.15
N ILE A 157 0.23 -10.11 -0.03
CA ILE A 157 0.40 -11.37 -0.77
C ILE A 157 1.26 -12.33 0.05
N ILE A 158 2.41 -11.90 0.58
CA ILE A 158 3.22 -12.75 1.47
C ILE A 158 2.41 -13.26 2.67
N LYS A 159 1.64 -12.39 3.32
CA LYS A 159 0.79 -12.79 4.46
C LYS A 159 -0.25 -13.82 4.04
N PHE A 160 -0.85 -13.65 2.86
CA PHE A 160 -1.80 -14.61 2.32
C PHE A 160 -1.13 -15.95 1.98
N SER A 161 0.05 -15.94 1.37
CA SER A 161 0.84 -17.16 1.12
C SER A 161 1.22 -17.89 2.41
N LEU A 162 1.61 -17.15 3.46
CA LEU A 162 1.87 -17.73 4.79
C LEU A 162 0.61 -18.33 5.42
N LEU A 163 -0.55 -17.68 5.25
CA LEU A 163 -1.83 -18.22 5.71
C LEU A 163 -2.18 -19.52 4.97
N MET A 164 -1.99 -19.56 3.64
CA MET A 164 -2.19 -20.75 2.84
C MET A 164 -1.25 -21.88 3.29
N LEU A 165 0.02 -21.59 3.56
CA LEU A 165 0.97 -22.58 4.09
C LEU A 165 0.48 -23.18 5.42
N VAL A 166 0.01 -22.34 6.35
CA VAL A 166 -0.56 -22.82 7.62
C VAL A 166 -1.79 -23.70 7.38
N PHE A 167 -2.65 -23.34 6.42
CA PHE A 167 -3.81 -24.15 6.05
C PHE A 167 -3.42 -25.52 5.49
N VAL A 168 -2.41 -25.58 4.60
CA VAL A 168 -1.88 -26.85 4.07
C VAL A 168 -1.34 -27.73 5.18
N LEU A 169 -0.54 -27.16 6.10
CA LEU A 169 0.02 -27.91 7.23
C LEU A 169 -1.08 -28.41 8.18
N LEU A 170 -2.10 -27.60 8.44
CA LEU A 170 -3.24 -27.98 9.26
C LEU A 170 -4.04 -29.12 8.59
N TRP A 171 -4.27 -29.04 7.29
CA TRP A 171 -4.96 -30.10 6.55
C TRP A 171 -4.17 -31.41 6.64
N ALA A 172 -2.87 -31.37 6.30
CA ALA A 172 -1.99 -32.55 6.39
C ALA A 172 -2.06 -33.20 7.77
N PHE A 173 -1.99 -32.39 8.83
CA PHE A 173 -2.10 -32.86 10.21
C PHE A 173 -3.48 -33.44 10.55
N LEU A 174 -4.58 -32.76 10.20
CA LEU A 174 -5.94 -33.17 10.57
C LEU A 174 -6.40 -34.46 9.87
N PHE A 175 -5.92 -34.70 8.65
CA PHE A 175 -6.31 -35.85 7.84
C PHE A 175 -5.25 -36.94 7.77
N ASP A 176 -4.19 -36.83 8.59
CA ASP A 176 -3.06 -37.77 8.64
C ASP A 176 -2.50 -38.06 7.23
N LYS A 177 -2.33 -37.00 6.44
CA LYS A 177 -1.77 -37.04 5.09
C LYS A 177 -0.36 -36.47 5.10
N SER A 178 0.49 -36.93 4.18
CA SER A 178 1.78 -36.29 3.95
C SER A 178 1.56 -34.87 3.40
N PHE A 179 2.52 -33.98 3.66
CA PHE A 179 2.50 -32.62 3.11
C PHE A 179 2.46 -32.64 1.57
N GLU A 180 3.22 -33.55 0.95
CA GLU A 180 3.28 -33.71 -0.50
C GLU A 180 1.93 -34.12 -1.09
N ASP A 181 1.21 -35.04 -0.45
CA ASP A 181 -0.11 -35.48 -0.92
C ASP A 181 -1.13 -34.34 -0.88
N VAL A 182 -1.12 -33.52 0.18
CA VAL A 182 -2.01 -32.36 0.28
C VAL A 182 -1.64 -31.30 -0.75
N LEU A 183 -0.34 -31.04 -0.94
CA LEU A 183 0.14 -30.09 -1.93
C LEU A 183 -0.26 -30.53 -3.35
N PHE A 184 -0.09 -31.80 -3.68
CA PHE A 184 -0.55 -32.38 -4.94
C PHE A 184 -2.07 -32.21 -5.13
N GLN A 185 -2.87 -32.46 -4.09
CA GLN A 185 -4.32 -32.25 -4.17
C GLN A 185 -4.73 -30.79 -4.39
N ILE A 186 -3.91 -29.83 -3.96
CA ILE A 186 -4.18 -28.40 -4.14
C ILE A 186 -3.74 -27.91 -5.51
N LEU A 187 -2.60 -28.40 -6.01
CA LEU A 187 -2.01 -27.95 -7.28
C LEU A 187 -2.56 -28.71 -8.49
N GLU A 188 -2.83 -30.00 -8.36
CA GLU A 188 -3.20 -30.90 -9.47
C GLU A 188 -4.44 -31.76 -9.15
N GLY A 189 -5.03 -31.59 -7.96
CA GLY A 189 -6.19 -32.36 -7.55
C GLY A 189 -7.49 -31.94 -8.26
N PRO A 190 -8.59 -32.67 -8.00
CA PRO A 190 -9.87 -32.42 -8.65
C PRO A 190 -10.49 -31.06 -8.33
N ASN A 191 -10.03 -30.40 -7.25
CA ASN A 191 -10.49 -29.08 -6.84
C ASN A 191 -9.44 -27.98 -7.09
N ALA A 192 -8.36 -28.28 -7.85
CA ALA A 192 -7.24 -27.37 -8.04
C ALA A 192 -7.70 -26.07 -8.73
N ASP A 193 -8.52 -26.19 -9.78
CA ASP A 193 -9.08 -25.06 -10.51
C ASP A 193 -9.91 -24.13 -9.60
N GLU A 194 -10.73 -24.68 -8.69
CA GLU A 194 -11.51 -23.88 -7.75
C GLU A 194 -10.63 -23.16 -6.71
N ILE A 195 -9.59 -23.83 -6.21
CA ILE A 195 -8.65 -23.26 -5.24
C ILE A 195 -7.79 -22.17 -5.90
N GLU A 196 -7.33 -22.40 -7.13
CA GLU A 196 -6.63 -21.41 -7.96
C GLU A 196 -7.53 -20.19 -8.20
N ALA A 197 -8.78 -20.42 -8.62
CA ALA A 197 -9.73 -19.35 -8.85
C ALA A 197 -10.01 -18.52 -7.59
N LEU A 198 -10.20 -19.16 -6.44
CA LEU A 198 -10.37 -18.49 -5.16
C LEU A 198 -9.13 -17.66 -4.79
N THR A 199 -7.95 -18.21 -5.00
CA THR A 199 -6.67 -17.53 -4.76
C THR A 199 -6.55 -16.26 -5.59
N HIS A 200 -6.83 -16.34 -6.89
CA HIS A 200 -6.86 -15.18 -7.79
C HIS A 200 -7.87 -14.11 -7.37
N ILE A 201 -9.07 -14.51 -6.94
CA ILE A 201 -10.08 -13.57 -6.42
C ILE A 201 -9.55 -12.83 -5.19
N VAL A 202 -8.95 -13.53 -4.23
CA VAL A 202 -8.37 -12.90 -3.03
C VAL A 202 -7.22 -11.96 -3.42
N THR A 203 -6.37 -12.35 -4.36
CA THR A 203 -5.29 -11.49 -4.87
C THR A 203 -5.83 -10.20 -5.50
N LEU A 204 -6.89 -10.28 -6.32
CA LEU A 204 -7.56 -9.07 -6.85
C LEU A 204 -8.08 -8.16 -5.74
N PHE A 205 -8.65 -8.73 -4.67
CA PHE A 205 -9.07 -7.94 -3.50
C PHE A 205 -7.89 -7.26 -2.79
N ILE A 206 -6.75 -7.97 -2.64
CA ILE A 206 -5.52 -7.40 -2.06
C ILE A 206 -5.05 -6.20 -2.87
N TYR A 207 -5.00 -6.30 -4.20
CA TYR A 207 -4.64 -5.19 -5.07
C TYR A 207 -5.65 -4.04 -4.98
N GLY A 208 -6.95 -4.33 -5.07
CA GLY A 208 -8.01 -3.33 -4.95
C GLY A 208 -7.93 -2.56 -3.62
N TYR A 209 -7.69 -3.25 -2.52
CA TYR A 209 -7.53 -2.66 -1.20
C TYR A 209 -6.23 -1.85 -1.07
N SER A 210 -5.12 -2.37 -1.61
CA SER A 210 -3.80 -1.73 -1.49
C SER A 210 -3.74 -0.40 -2.23
N PHE A 211 -4.44 -0.30 -3.35
CA PHE A 211 -4.52 0.90 -4.18
C PHE A 211 -5.70 1.82 -3.83
N ARG A 212 -6.45 1.56 -2.75
CA ARG A 212 -7.62 2.38 -2.38
C ARG A 212 -7.30 3.85 -2.14
N PHE A 213 -6.07 4.15 -1.74
CA PHE A 213 -5.63 5.52 -1.46
C PHE A 213 -5.10 6.24 -2.70
N CYS A 214 -4.82 5.52 -3.79
CA CYS A 214 -4.51 6.11 -5.10
C CYS A 214 -5.73 6.83 -5.73
N SER A 215 -6.94 6.46 -5.29
CA SER A 215 -8.20 7.01 -5.78
C SER A 215 -8.82 8.07 -4.87
N LYS A 216 -8.19 8.40 -3.74
CA LYS A 216 -8.71 9.44 -2.84
C LYS A 216 -8.36 10.82 -3.38
N ARG A 217 -9.33 11.74 -3.36
CA ARG A 217 -9.15 13.11 -3.79
C ARG A 217 -8.11 13.82 -2.91
N TYR A 218 -7.36 14.70 -3.54
CA TYR A 218 -6.61 15.72 -2.84
C TYR A 218 -7.65 16.78 -2.45
N GLU A 219 -8.20 16.67 -1.25
CA GLU A 219 -8.96 17.77 -0.65
C GLU A 219 -7.92 18.67 0.02
N GLU A 220 -7.94 19.96 -0.26
CA GLU A 220 -7.06 20.95 0.39
C GLU A 220 -7.40 21.04 1.89
#